data_AF-A0A1H3AA73-F1
#
_entry.id   AF-A0A1H3AA73-F1
#
_cell.length_a   1.000
_cell.length_b   1.000
_cell.length_c   1.000
_cell.angle_alpha   90.00
_cell.angle_beta   90.00
_cell.angle_gamma   90.00
#
_symmetry.space_group_name_H-M   'P 1'
#
loop_
_entity.id
_entity.type
_entity.pdbx_description
1 polymer ?
#
loop_
_entity_poly.entity_id
_entity_poly.type
_entity_poly.pdbx_seq_one_letter_code
_entity_poly.pdbx_strand_id
1 'polypeptide(L)'
;MNKTTKTLGLIVFTFFISQNLYSQLFINKIDNKDIEIVKRLIPTKGCGSIMYDYIRINKRTKEPLRGKYKVIVNKDEYYKTFFEEGNIRIKNDINIVKYYCKGKLWKLYIYVGREYALLSKSNLDKEKGVLYIKYFDYSDIDEKEPGLIGEKDKQSTEKFLKIFIPLIKEKDIKEFLKDF
;
A
#
# COMPACT_ATOMS: atom_id res chain seq x y z
N MET A 1 -16.81 20.59 11.84
CA MET A 1 -16.45 19.58 10.82
C MET A 1 -15.83 20.30 9.63
N ASN A 2 -14.49 20.22 9.48
CA ASN A 2 -13.71 21.13 8.63
C ASN A 2 -13.88 20.85 7.13
N LYS A 3 -13.90 21.91 6.30
CA LYS A 3 -13.95 21.84 4.82
C LYS A 3 -12.89 20.89 4.25
N THR A 4 -11.71 20.84 4.86
CA THR A 4 -10.58 19.97 4.48
C THR A 4 -10.91 18.47 4.54
N THR A 5 -11.71 18.04 5.52
CA THR A 5 -12.11 16.63 5.68
C THR A 5 -13.10 16.19 4.59
N LYS A 6 -13.96 17.11 4.13
CA LYS A 6 -14.90 16.85 3.03
C LYS A 6 -14.17 16.73 1.69
N THR A 7 -13.14 17.54 1.46
CA THR A 7 -12.36 17.51 0.21
C THR A 7 -11.49 16.25 0.09
N LEU A 8 -10.84 15.82 1.18
CA LEU A 8 -10.13 14.53 1.24
C LEU A 8 -11.09 13.35 1.01
N GLY A 9 -12.26 13.37 1.64
CA GLY A 9 -13.29 12.34 1.44
C GLY A 9 -13.78 12.25 -0.01
N LEU A 10 -13.97 13.40 -0.69
CA LEU A 10 -14.46 13.45 -2.07
C LEU A 10 -13.41 13.00 -3.11
N ILE A 11 -12.14 13.37 -2.91
CA ILE A 11 -11.02 12.95 -3.78
C ILE A 11 -10.76 11.45 -3.64
N VAL A 12 -10.80 10.92 -2.41
CA VAL A 12 -10.72 9.48 -2.16
C VAL A 12 -11.91 8.76 -2.81
N PHE A 13 -13.12 9.31 -2.77
CA PHE A 13 -14.31 8.64 -3.31
C PHE A 13 -14.31 8.53 -4.86
N THR A 14 -13.92 9.58 -5.59
CA THR A 14 -13.95 9.57 -7.07
C THR A 14 -12.82 8.75 -7.70
N PHE A 15 -11.63 8.71 -7.09
CA PHE A 15 -10.52 7.88 -7.58
C PHE A 15 -10.71 6.39 -7.29
N PHE A 16 -11.37 6.04 -6.18
CA PHE A 16 -11.61 4.63 -5.83
C PHE A 16 -12.53 3.90 -6.82
N ILE A 17 -13.45 4.59 -7.48
CA ILE A 17 -14.34 3.98 -8.49
C ILE A 17 -13.55 3.63 -9.76
N SER A 18 -12.63 4.49 -10.22
CA SER A 18 -11.83 4.21 -11.43
C SER A 18 -10.84 3.06 -11.21
N GLN A 19 -10.25 2.98 -10.02
CA GLN A 19 -9.35 1.88 -9.66
C GLN A 19 -10.11 0.57 -9.42
N ASN A 20 -11.31 0.56 -8.81
CA ASN A 20 -11.99 -0.69 -8.48
C ASN A 20 -12.85 -1.27 -9.61
N LEU A 21 -13.47 -0.46 -10.50
CA LEU A 21 -14.29 -1.01 -11.59
C LEU A 21 -13.46 -1.59 -12.75
N TYR A 22 -12.42 -0.90 -13.22
CA TYR A 22 -11.65 -1.37 -14.37
C TYR A 22 -10.64 -2.49 -14.04
N SER A 23 -10.44 -2.82 -12.77
CA SER A 23 -9.35 -3.71 -12.32
C SER A 23 -9.71 -5.12 -11.91
N GLN A 24 -10.99 -5.46 -11.81
CA GLN A 24 -11.37 -6.84 -11.52
C GLN A 24 -11.03 -7.78 -12.69
N LEU A 25 -10.85 -7.24 -13.90
CA LEU A 25 -10.69 -8.03 -15.12
C LEU A 25 -9.23 -8.34 -15.50
N PHE A 26 -8.24 -7.50 -15.13
CA PHE A 26 -6.84 -7.70 -15.52
C PHE A 26 -5.86 -7.37 -14.39
N ILE A 27 -5.34 -8.43 -13.76
CA ILE A 27 -4.21 -8.34 -12.82
C ILE A 27 -3.06 -9.15 -13.41
N ASN A 28 -1.99 -8.47 -13.81
CA ASN A 28 -0.77 -9.12 -14.28
C ASN A 28 -0.16 -9.94 -13.14
N LYS A 29 0.50 -11.05 -13.47
CA LYS A 29 1.24 -11.86 -12.50
C LYS A 29 2.73 -11.76 -12.80
N ILE A 30 3.54 -11.62 -11.76
CA ILE A 30 4.99 -11.61 -11.86
C ILE A 30 5.58 -12.20 -10.58
N ASP A 31 6.65 -12.96 -10.69
CA ASP A 31 7.40 -13.41 -9.52
C ASP A 31 8.30 -12.28 -9.03
N ASN A 32 8.41 -12.12 -7.70
CA ASN A 32 9.24 -11.07 -7.10
C ASN A 32 10.72 -11.21 -7.51
N LYS A 33 11.19 -12.44 -7.74
CA LYS A 33 12.54 -12.72 -8.25
C LYS A 33 12.78 -12.13 -9.65
N ASP A 34 11.73 -11.84 -10.41
CA ASP A 34 11.80 -11.27 -11.76
C ASP A 34 11.63 -9.74 -11.76
N ILE A 35 11.50 -9.13 -10.58
CA ILE A 35 11.49 -7.68 -10.38
C ILE A 35 12.88 -7.22 -9.96
N GLU A 36 13.37 -6.16 -10.59
CA GLU A 36 14.57 -5.44 -10.18
C GLU A 36 14.19 -4.05 -9.71
N ILE A 37 14.79 -3.62 -8.59
CA ILE A 37 14.64 -2.25 -8.07
C ILE A 37 15.84 -1.44 -8.54
N VAL A 38 15.57 -0.37 -9.29
CA VAL A 38 16.60 0.49 -9.87
C VAL A 38 16.40 1.92 -9.39
N LYS A 39 17.52 2.57 -9.08
CA LYS A 39 17.56 3.97 -8.69
C LYS A 39 17.44 4.86 -9.93
N ARG A 40 16.34 5.61 -10.05
CA ARG A 40 16.06 6.51 -11.19
C ARG A 40 16.13 7.96 -10.75
N LEU A 41 16.81 8.78 -11.53
CA LEU A 41 16.85 10.23 -11.31
C LEU A 41 15.46 10.84 -11.54
N ILE A 42 14.95 11.59 -10.57
CA ILE A 42 13.78 12.43 -10.75
C ILE A 42 14.27 13.82 -11.13
N PRO A 43 13.97 14.32 -12.34
CA PRO A 43 14.30 15.70 -12.68
C PRO A 43 13.46 16.64 -11.82
N THR A 44 14.10 17.33 -10.89
CA THR A 44 13.51 18.38 -10.07
C THR A 44 13.51 19.68 -10.87
N LYS A 45 12.34 20.33 -10.99
CA LYS A 45 12.25 21.70 -11.55
C LYS A 45 12.67 22.68 -10.45
N GLY A 46 13.96 22.97 -10.34
CA GLY A 46 14.52 23.95 -9.39
C GLY A 46 15.90 23.58 -8.82
N CYS A 47 16.65 24.58 -8.35
CA CYS A 47 18.06 24.50 -7.98
C CYS A 47 18.45 23.29 -7.10
N GLY A 48 19.38 22.48 -7.63
CA GLY A 48 20.46 21.82 -6.87
C GLY A 48 20.17 20.49 -6.18
N SER A 49 18.92 20.10 -5.94
CA SER A 49 18.63 18.81 -5.29
C SER A 49 18.37 17.70 -6.31
N ILE A 50 19.35 16.80 -6.44
CA ILE A 50 19.16 15.54 -7.15
C ILE A 50 18.31 14.62 -6.27
N MET A 51 17.09 14.33 -6.70
CA MET A 51 16.21 13.36 -6.05
C MET A 51 16.21 12.06 -6.85
N TYR A 52 16.22 10.94 -6.14
CA TYR A 52 16.11 9.62 -6.76
C TYR A 52 14.80 8.95 -6.35
N ASP A 53 14.18 8.24 -7.29
CA ASP A 53 13.15 7.25 -7.00
C ASP A 53 13.72 5.83 -7.11
N TYR A 54 13.04 4.89 -6.47
CA TYR A 54 13.32 3.47 -6.62
C TYR A 54 12.19 2.83 -7.42
N ILE A 55 12.44 2.61 -8.71
CA ILE A 55 11.46 2.02 -9.63
C ILE A 55 11.64 0.52 -9.72
N ARG A 56 10.51 -0.19 -9.88
CA ARG A 56 10.47 -1.62 -10.12
C ARG A 56 10.33 -1.87 -11.61
N ILE A 57 11.30 -2.58 -12.17
CA ILE A 57 11.35 -2.97 -13.58
C ILE A 57 11.27 -4.49 -13.71
N ASN A 58 10.79 -4.96 -14.87
CA ASN A 58 10.92 -6.36 -15.23
C ASN A 58 12.38 -6.67 -15.54
N LYS A 59 12.97 -7.68 -14.89
CA LYS A 59 14.40 -8.04 -15.06
C LYS A 59 14.78 -8.38 -16.49
N ARG A 60 13.86 -8.96 -17.27
CA ARG A 60 14.09 -9.42 -18.64
C ARG A 60 13.93 -8.31 -19.65
N THR A 61 12.80 -7.60 -19.62
CA THR A 61 12.51 -6.54 -20.62
C THR A 61 13.20 -5.23 -20.27
N LYS A 62 13.62 -5.06 -19.01
CA LYS A 62 14.12 -3.80 -18.44
C LYS A 62 13.11 -2.65 -18.46
N GLU A 63 11.85 -2.95 -18.74
CA GLU A 63 10.78 -1.96 -18.76
C GLU A 63 10.20 -1.77 -17.35
N PRO A 64 9.81 -0.53 -16.99
CA PRO A 64 9.08 -0.27 -15.75
C PRO A 64 7.76 -1.03 -15.70
N LEU A 65 7.43 -1.56 -14.52
CA LEU A 65 6.13 -2.19 -14.31
C LEU A 65 5.03 -1.12 -14.39
N ARG A 66 3.98 -1.39 -15.18
CA ARG A 66 2.84 -0.49 -15.34
C ARG A 66 1.53 -1.23 -15.12
N GLY A 67 0.64 -0.65 -14.33
CA GLY A 67 -0.66 -1.23 -14.05
C GLY A 67 -0.67 -2.11 -12.79
N LYS A 68 -1.68 -2.98 -12.69
CA LYS A 68 -1.93 -3.79 -11.48
C LYS A 68 -1.25 -5.14 -11.56
N TYR A 69 -0.58 -5.50 -10.49
CA TYR A 69 0.13 -6.77 -10.37
C TYR A 69 -0.30 -7.54 -9.13
N LYS A 70 -0.34 -8.86 -9.28
CA LYS A 70 -0.16 -9.83 -8.20
C LYS A 70 1.31 -10.26 -8.25
N VAL A 71 2.11 -9.73 -7.33
CA VAL A 71 3.51 -10.09 -7.21
C VAL A 71 3.65 -11.28 -6.28
N ILE A 72 4.17 -12.39 -6.80
CA ILE A 72 4.35 -13.64 -6.06
C ILE A 72 5.68 -13.57 -5.33
N VAL A 73 5.66 -13.63 -4.00
CA VAL A 73 6.87 -13.65 -3.17
C VAL A 73 7.34 -15.08 -2.98
N ASN A 74 6.42 -15.97 -2.63
CA ASN A 74 6.62 -17.41 -2.57
C ASN A 74 5.27 -18.13 -2.75
N LYS A 75 5.21 -19.45 -2.51
CA LYS A 75 3.98 -20.25 -2.71
C LYS A 75 2.79 -19.75 -1.88
N ASP A 76 3.04 -19.23 -0.68
CA ASP A 76 2.01 -18.84 0.29
C ASP A 76 1.85 -17.32 0.36
N GLU A 77 2.81 -16.56 -0.17
CA GLU A 77 2.86 -15.11 -0.03
C GLU A 77 2.85 -14.38 -1.35
N TYR A 78 2.00 -13.38 -1.43
CA TYR A 78 1.94 -12.47 -2.56
C TYR A 78 1.42 -11.11 -2.10
N TYR A 79 1.69 -10.08 -2.89
CA TYR A 79 1.02 -8.79 -2.72
C TYR A 79 0.34 -8.33 -3.99
N LYS A 80 -0.68 -7.50 -3.81
CA LYS A 80 -1.36 -6.80 -4.91
C LYS A 80 -1.05 -5.32 -4.80
N THR A 81 -0.59 -4.73 -5.89
CA THR A 81 -0.29 -3.29 -5.98
C THR A 81 -0.54 -2.78 -7.39
N PHE A 82 -0.67 -1.47 -7.52
CA PHE A 82 -0.50 -0.75 -8.78
C PHE A 82 0.94 -0.24 -8.90
N PHE A 83 1.49 -0.21 -10.12
CA PHE A 83 2.74 0.47 -10.43
C PHE A 83 2.47 1.56 -11.48
N GLU A 84 2.93 2.78 -11.18
CA GLU A 84 2.97 3.91 -12.11
C GLU A 84 4.41 4.10 -12.59
N GLU A 85 4.73 3.65 -13.81
CA GLU A 85 6.10 3.72 -14.34
C GLU A 85 7.15 3.07 -13.40
N GLY A 86 6.79 1.93 -12.81
CA GLY A 86 7.60 1.20 -11.83
C GLY A 86 7.51 1.74 -10.40
N ASN A 87 6.89 2.90 -10.18
CA ASN A 87 6.73 3.47 -8.84
C ASN A 87 5.52 2.87 -8.13
N ILE A 88 5.69 2.57 -6.84
CA ILE A 88 4.55 2.31 -5.95
C ILE A 88 3.94 3.63 -5.48
N ARG A 89 4.73 4.69 -5.35
CA ARG A 89 4.17 6.03 -5.11
C ARG A 89 3.50 6.55 -6.39
N ILE A 90 2.24 6.94 -6.28
CA ILE A 90 1.51 7.63 -7.34
C ILE A 90 1.50 9.13 -7.02
N LYS A 91 1.87 9.97 -7.98
CA LYS A 91 1.99 11.42 -7.72
C LYS A 91 0.60 12.02 -7.45
N ASN A 92 0.46 12.67 -6.30
CA ASN A 92 -0.79 13.28 -5.81
C ASN A 92 -1.93 12.29 -5.53
N ASP A 93 -1.61 11.00 -5.36
CA ASP A 93 -2.62 9.98 -5.12
C ASP A 93 -2.20 8.97 -4.03
N ILE A 94 -3.14 8.11 -3.67
CA ILE A 94 -2.97 7.03 -2.72
C ILE A 94 -2.75 5.72 -3.48
N ASN A 95 -1.67 5.00 -3.16
CA ASN A 95 -1.51 3.62 -3.58
C ASN A 95 -1.58 2.67 -2.39
N ILE A 96 -2.20 1.51 -2.60
CA ILE A 96 -2.47 0.55 -1.54
C ILE A 96 -1.87 -0.80 -1.93
N VAL A 97 -0.89 -1.25 -1.15
CA VAL A 97 -0.26 -2.56 -1.29
C VAL A 97 -0.90 -3.51 -0.30
N LYS A 98 -1.63 -4.51 -0.82
CA LYS A 98 -2.30 -5.52 -0.01
C LYS A 98 -1.44 -6.78 0.01
N TYR A 99 -0.86 -7.10 1.15
CA TYR A 99 -0.02 -8.28 1.32
C TYR A 99 -0.85 -9.44 1.88
N TYR A 100 -0.72 -10.61 1.27
CA TYR A 100 -1.46 -11.81 1.63
C TYR A 100 -0.49 -12.92 2.01
N CYS A 101 -0.81 -13.66 3.07
CA CYS A 101 -0.14 -14.88 3.48
C CYS A 101 -1.20 -16.00 3.57
N LYS A 102 -0.95 -17.14 2.92
CA LYS A 102 -1.88 -18.28 2.81
C LYS A 102 -3.28 -17.85 2.35
N GLY A 103 -3.34 -16.90 1.41
CA GLY A 103 -4.58 -16.35 0.85
C GLY A 103 -5.34 -15.37 1.75
N LYS A 104 -4.84 -15.07 2.96
CA LYS A 104 -5.46 -14.16 3.93
C LYS A 104 -4.72 -12.83 3.95
N LEU A 105 -5.46 -11.72 4.08
CA LEU A 105 -4.85 -10.40 4.22
C LEU A 105 -3.99 -10.38 5.49
N TRP A 106 -2.71 -10.01 5.35
CA TRP A 106 -1.72 -10.05 6.43
C TRP A 106 -1.19 -8.65 6.76
N LYS A 107 -0.87 -7.86 5.73
CA LYS A 107 -0.42 -6.48 5.88
C LYS A 107 -1.05 -5.57 4.82
N LEU A 108 -1.13 -4.29 5.14
CA LEU A 108 -1.57 -3.23 4.25
C LEU A 108 -0.58 -2.08 4.34
N TYR A 109 -0.03 -1.68 3.20
CA TYR A 109 0.71 -0.43 3.06
C TYR A 109 -0.16 0.57 2.33
N ILE A 110 -0.22 1.79 2.85
CA ILE A 110 -0.96 2.90 2.26
C ILE A 110 0.04 4.01 2.00
N TYR A 111 0.43 4.17 0.74
CA TYR A 111 1.38 5.17 0.28
C TYR A 111 0.63 6.45 -0.06
N VAL A 112 1.03 7.57 0.55
CA VAL A 112 0.47 8.91 0.30
C VAL A 112 1.63 9.90 0.20
N GLY A 113 1.89 10.43 -0.98
CA GLY A 113 3.00 11.36 -1.16
C GLY A 113 4.34 10.71 -0.77
N ARG A 114 5.05 11.30 0.21
CA ARG A 114 6.35 10.80 0.68
C ARG A 114 6.27 9.93 1.93
N GLU A 115 5.08 9.57 2.36
CA GLU A 115 4.88 8.79 3.56
C GLU A 115 4.10 7.52 3.24
N TYR A 116 4.20 6.54 4.11
CA TYR A 116 3.28 5.43 4.10
C TYR A 116 2.89 4.98 5.51
N ALA A 117 1.64 4.52 5.61
CA ALA A 117 1.14 3.85 6.80
C ALA A 117 1.22 2.33 6.61
N LEU A 118 1.71 1.62 7.62
CA LEU A 118 1.76 0.17 7.71
C LEU A 118 0.78 -0.33 8.76
N LEU A 119 -0.17 -1.13 8.30
CA LEU A 119 -1.05 -1.95 9.13
C LEU A 119 -0.62 -3.41 8.96
N SER A 120 -0.17 -4.06 10.03
CA SER A 120 0.30 -5.45 9.98
C SER A 120 -0.29 -6.25 11.11
N LYS A 121 -0.78 -7.48 10.86
CA LYS A 121 -1.25 -8.38 11.92
C LYS A 121 -0.17 -8.67 12.97
N SER A 122 1.12 -8.56 12.61
CA SER A 122 2.24 -8.71 13.56
C SER A 122 2.33 -7.59 14.59
N ASN A 123 1.65 -6.46 14.37
CA ASN A 123 1.70 -5.29 15.25
C ASN A 123 0.52 -5.27 16.24
N LEU A 124 -0.21 -6.38 16.36
CA LEU A 124 -1.33 -6.52 17.28
C LEU A 124 -0.81 -6.82 18.68
N ASP A 125 -1.11 -5.94 19.63
CA ASP A 125 -0.95 -6.20 21.06
C ASP A 125 -2.27 -6.77 21.59
N LYS A 126 -2.27 -8.08 21.83
CA LYS A 126 -3.45 -8.82 22.28
C LYS A 126 -3.84 -8.50 23.72
N GLU A 127 -2.87 -8.14 24.56
CA GLU A 127 -3.14 -7.82 25.96
C GLU A 127 -3.88 -6.50 26.07
N LYS A 128 -3.47 -5.52 25.26
CA LYS A 128 -4.12 -4.21 25.20
C LYS A 128 -5.33 -4.16 24.26
N GLY A 129 -5.50 -5.15 23.39
CA GLY A 129 -6.56 -5.17 22.37
C GLY A 129 -6.39 -4.08 21.31
N VAL A 130 -5.15 -3.63 21.06
CA VAL A 130 -4.84 -2.56 20.11
C VAL A 130 -3.89 -3.01 19.02
N LEU A 131 -4.10 -2.50 17.82
CA LEU A 131 -3.21 -2.68 16.68
C LEU A 131 -2.42 -1.40 16.44
N TYR A 132 -1.10 -1.53 16.40
CA TYR A 132 -0.19 -0.44 16.14
C TYR A 132 -0.04 -0.20 14.62
N ILE A 133 -0.53 0.96 14.16
CA ILE A 133 -0.28 1.48 12.83
C ILE A 133 1.00 2.30 12.87
N LYS A 134 1.98 1.91 12.06
CA LYS A 134 3.28 2.58 11.98
C LYS A 134 3.33 3.47 10.74
N TYR A 135 3.87 4.67 10.88
CA TYR A 135 4.01 5.64 9.78
C TYR A 135 5.49 5.85 9.49
N PHE A 136 5.85 5.79 8.21
CA PHE A 136 7.24 5.85 7.76
C PHE A 136 7.39 6.86 6.63
N ASP A 137 8.59 7.41 6.49
CA ASP A 137 9.00 8.05 5.24
C ASP A 137 9.18 6.98 4.16
N TYR A 138 8.84 7.31 2.92
CA TYR A 138 8.97 6.42 1.76
C TYR A 138 10.39 5.90 1.55
N SER A 139 11.40 6.65 1.98
CA SER A 139 12.80 6.24 1.92
C SER A 139 13.15 5.12 2.90
N ASP A 140 12.40 4.94 3.99
CA ASP A 140 12.60 3.87 4.97
C ASP A 140 11.92 2.56 4.51
N ILE A 141 12.41 2.01 3.40
CA ILE A 141 11.86 0.78 2.80
C ILE A 141 12.00 -0.43 3.73
N ASP A 142 12.98 -0.41 4.64
CA ASP A 142 13.29 -1.50 5.56
C ASP A 142 12.44 -1.45 6.85
N GLU A 143 11.52 -0.48 6.98
CA GLU A 143 10.64 -0.32 8.13
C GLU A 143 11.39 -0.16 9.47
N LYS A 144 12.56 0.50 9.46
CA LYS A 144 13.46 0.56 10.62
C LYS A 144 12.97 1.53 11.69
N GLU A 145 12.58 2.74 11.29
CA GLU A 145 12.32 3.86 12.20
C GLU A 145 10.97 4.51 11.88
N PRO A 146 9.87 4.05 12.53
CA PRO A 146 8.58 4.70 12.35
C PRO A 146 8.62 6.11 12.94
N GLY A 147 8.27 7.12 12.14
CA GLY A 147 8.18 8.51 12.60
C GLY A 147 6.99 8.75 13.53
N LEU A 148 5.94 7.94 13.40
CA LEU A 148 4.78 7.98 14.29
C LEU A 148 4.16 6.59 14.44
N ILE A 149 3.55 6.35 15.59
CA ILE A 149 2.79 5.13 15.89
C ILE A 149 1.40 5.54 16.37
N GLY A 150 0.36 5.05 15.70
CA GLY A 150 -1.03 5.23 16.09
C GLY A 150 -1.63 3.92 16.61
N GLU A 151 -2.46 4.01 17.64
CA GLU A 151 -3.18 2.86 18.18
C GLU A 151 -4.61 2.81 17.63
N LYS A 152 -5.09 1.60 17.32
CA LYS A 152 -6.49 1.36 16.96
C LYS A 152 -7.03 0.12 17.66
N ASP A 153 -8.17 0.27 18.30
CA ASP A 153 -8.99 -0.85 18.74
C ASP A 153 -9.57 -1.64 17.54
N LYS A 154 -10.25 -2.75 17.83
CA LYS A 154 -10.87 -3.63 16.84
C LYS A 154 -11.88 -2.93 15.93
N GLN A 155 -12.78 -2.12 16.50
CA GLN A 155 -13.82 -1.40 15.76
C GLN A 155 -13.23 -0.28 14.89
N SER A 156 -12.24 0.44 15.41
CA SER A 156 -11.48 1.46 14.70
C SER A 156 -10.68 0.85 13.54
N THR A 157 -10.13 -0.35 13.72
CA THR A 157 -9.42 -1.09 12.67
C THR A 157 -10.36 -1.59 11.59
N GLU A 158 -11.54 -2.10 11.95
CA GLU A 158 -12.58 -2.48 10.99
C GLU A 158 -12.98 -1.29 10.09
N LYS A 159 -13.29 -0.14 10.69
CA LYS A 159 -13.63 1.09 9.97
C LYS A 159 -12.50 1.51 9.03
N PHE A 160 -11.25 1.42 9.49
CA PHE A 160 -10.07 1.73 8.69
C PHE A 160 -9.95 0.82 7.46
N LEU A 161 -10.12 -0.50 7.63
CA LEU A 161 -10.12 -1.45 6.52
C LEU A 161 -11.21 -1.15 5.49
N LYS A 162 -12.42 -0.81 5.93
CA LYS A 162 -13.54 -0.44 5.03
C LYS A 162 -13.27 0.86 4.27
N ILE A 163 -12.60 1.83 4.88
CA ILE A 163 -12.23 3.10 4.22
C ILE A 163 -11.20 2.86 3.11
N PHE A 164 -10.12 2.14 3.40
CA PHE A 164 -9.02 1.94 2.45
C PHE A 164 -9.22 0.76 1.49
N ILE A 165 -10.16 -0.15 1.82
CA ILE A 165 -10.54 -1.26 0.96
C ILE A 165 -12.07 -1.33 0.89
N PRO A 166 -12.75 -0.42 0.17
CA PRO A 166 -14.22 -0.35 0.16
C PRO A 166 -14.93 -1.63 -0.27
N LEU A 167 -14.29 -2.42 -1.15
CA LEU A 167 -14.82 -3.70 -1.64
C LEU A 167 -14.28 -4.92 -0.87
N ILE A 168 -13.69 -4.72 0.32
CA ILE A 168 -13.28 -5.85 1.16
C ILE A 168 -14.51 -6.67 1.56
N LYS A 169 -14.42 -7.99 1.48
CA LYS A 169 -15.51 -8.86 1.90
C LYS A 169 -15.54 -8.92 3.42
N GLU A 170 -16.73 -8.94 4.00
CA GLU A 170 -16.92 -9.03 5.45
C GLU A 170 -16.19 -10.23 6.08
N LYS A 171 -16.16 -11.37 5.38
CA LYS A 171 -15.39 -12.55 5.81
C LYS A 171 -13.88 -12.28 5.92
N ASP A 172 -13.33 -11.44 5.04
CA ASP A 172 -11.89 -11.15 4.99
C ASP A 172 -11.53 -10.14 6.11
N ILE A 173 -12.44 -9.20 6.44
CA ILE A 173 -12.34 -8.35 7.63
C ILE A 173 -12.32 -9.21 8.88
N LYS A 174 -13.32 -10.10 9.05
CA LYS A 174 -13.41 -10.98 10.22
C LYS A 174 -12.16 -11.84 10.40
N GLU A 175 -11.62 -12.37 9.30
CA GLU A 175 -10.38 -13.13 9.34
C GLU A 175 -9.16 -12.27 9.71
N PHE A 176 -9.10 -11.03 9.23
CA PHE A 176 -8.04 -10.10 9.63
C PHE A 176 -8.11 -9.78 11.13
N LEU A 177 -9.31 -9.54 11.65
CA LEU A 177 -9.56 -9.17 13.04
C LEU A 177 -9.73 -10.35 14.00
N LYS A 178 -9.55 -11.59 13.53
CA LYS A 178 -9.81 -12.81 14.33
C LYS A 178 -8.97 -12.88 15.60
N ASP A 179 -7.75 -12.33 15.54
CA ASP A 179 -6.76 -12.45 16.60
C ASP A 179 -6.77 -11.27 17.60
N PHE A 180 -7.62 -10.25 17.35
CA PHE A 180 -7.95 -9.18 18.30
C PHE A 180 -8.87 -9.72 19.39
#